data_AF-A0A0B0MUS4-F1
#
_entry.id   AF-A0A0B0MUS4-F1
#
_cell.length_a   1.000
_cell.length_b   1.000
_cell.length_c   1.000
_cell.angle_alpha   90.00
_cell.angle_beta   90.00
_cell.angle_gamma   90.00
#
_symmetry.space_group_name_H-M   'P 1'
#
loop_
_entity.id
_entity.type
_entity.pdbx_description
1 polymer ?
#
loop_
_entity_poly.entity_id
_entity_poly.type
_entity_poly.pdbx_seq_one_letter_code
_entity_poly.pdbx_strand_id
1 'polypeptide(L)'
;MNPGLYFAIGRKARVEEVLPGLNTVFRVVVPDSSQAELQYLRDYVGFSAGIGLKANSAHGFDPIANISGVIGSTVVSLGADLGIDITTRTLNKFSAGLSLNSAFLIASMTLSDSCDSVKASVYHPLNPPTMTAIAAELKHRISRDATTLTFGAQHALLPYTLVKARMNTDGKVSAVLRQEIWQRFYVSIAGELDLRDNNSIPRIGLSMAIKH
;
A
#
# COMPACT_ATOMS: atom_id res chain seq x y z
N MET A 1 16.05 22.63 -23.27
CA MET A 1 15.85 23.37 -22.01
C MET A 1 15.30 22.39 -20.97
N ASN A 2 16.07 22.18 -19.90
CA ASN A 2 15.89 21.30 -18.73
C ASN A 2 14.66 20.37 -18.64
N PRO A 3 14.83 19.04 -18.72
CA PRO A 3 13.97 18.11 -18.01
C PRO A 3 14.50 17.96 -16.57
N GLY A 4 13.97 18.78 -15.65
CA GLY A 4 14.30 18.66 -14.23
C GLY A 4 13.82 17.32 -13.69
N LEU A 5 14.75 16.47 -13.27
CA LEU A 5 14.47 15.28 -12.48
C LEU A 5 13.91 15.75 -11.12
N TYR A 6 12.60 15.60 -10.90
CA TYR A 6 12.01 15.81 -9.59
C TYR A 6 12.34 14.60 -8.70
N PHE A 7 13.43 14.70 -7.94
CA PHE A 7 13.70 13.78 -6.82
C PHE A 7 12.78 14.14 -5.64
N ALA A 8 11.72 13.37 -5.44
CA ALA A 8 10.96 13.42 -4.19
C ALA A 8 11.72 12.63 -3.11
N ILE A 9 12.41 13.33 -2.22
CA ILE A 9 13.07 12.70 -1.05
C ILE A 9 12.04 12.65 0.09
N GLY A 10 11.30 11.55 0.17
CA GLY A 10 10.47 11.25 1.34
C GLY A 10 11.30 10.59 2.43
N ARG A 11 11.39 11.21 3.62
CA ARG A 11 11.96 10.56 4.81
C ARG A 11 10.84 9.96 5.65
N LYS A 12 10.83 8.63 5.77
CA LYS A 12 9.97 7.89 6.70
C LYS A 12 10.84 7.48 7.89
N ALA A 13 10.59 8.06 9.06
CA ALA A 13 11.21 7.65 10.31
C ALA A 13 10.17 6.84 11.12
N ARG A 14 10.46 5.57 11.36
CA ARG A 14 9.67 4.73 12.25
C ARG A 14 10.43 4.61 13.56
N VAL A 15 9.79 4.98 14.66
CA VAL A 15 10.31 4.75 16.01
C VAL A 15 9.44 3.66 16.62
N GLU A 16 9.99 2.47 16.75
CA GLU A 16 9.33 1.35 17.42
C GLU A 16 9.59 1.45 18.94
N GLU A 17 8.54 1.16 19.73
CA GLU A 17 8.55 1.00 21.20
C GLU A 17 8.86 2.24 22.07
N VAL A 18 7.83 3.03 22.34
CA VAL A 18 7.77 3.84 23.59
C VAL A 18 7.14 3.02 24.74
N LEU A 19 6.25 2.07 24.40
CA LEU A 19 5.64 1.05 25.28
C LEU A 19 5.42 -0.26 24.47
N PRO A 20 5.29 -1.43 25.12
CA PRO A 20 5.00 -2.69 24.44
C PRO A 20 3.73 -2.60 23.59
N GLY A 21 3.85 -2.83 22.28
CA GLY A 21 2.74 -2.77 21.31
C GLY A 21 2.41 -1.37 20.75
N LEU A 22 3.14 -0.32 21.13
CA LEU A 22 2.95 1.03 20.57
C LEU A 22 4.07 1.37 19.58
N ASN A 23 3.70 1.58 18.32
CA ASN A 23 4.58 2.04 17.25
C ASN A 23 4.25 3.47 16.86
N THR A 24 5.26 4.35 16.82
CA THR A 24 5.06 5.73 16.36
C THR A 24 5.74 5.91 15.01
N VAL A 25 4.98 6.33 14.00
CA VAL A 25 5.47 6.52 12.64
C VAL A 25 5.41 8.01 12.29
N PHE A 26 6.57 8.62 12.09
CA PHE A 26 6.67 9.97 11.56
C PHE A 26 7.04 9.92 10.09
N ARG A 27 6.18 10.46 9.22
CA ARG A 27 6.42 10.51 7.78
C ARG A 27 6.45 11.96 7.32
N VAL A 28 7.61 12.39 6.83
CA VAL A 28 7.77 13.72 6.24
C VAL A 28 8.11 13.54 4.77
N VAL A 29 7.19 13.95 3.89
CA VAL A 29 7.40 13.93 2.44
C VAL A 29 7.55 15.37 1.97
N VAL A 30 8.81 15.81 1.85
CA VAL A 30 9.16 17.14 1.33
C VAL A 30 9.00 17.11 -0.20
N PRO A 31 8.31 18.08 -0.83
CA PRO A 31 8.07 19.45 -0.36
C PRO A 31 6.70 19.74 0.27
N ASP A 32 5.70 18.85 0.15
CA ASP A 32 4.30 19.29 0.23
C ASP A 32 3.41 18.59 1.29
N SER A 33 3.95 17.66 2.10
CA SER A 33 3.16 17.06 3.18
C SER A 33 3.97 16.56 4.37
N SER A 34 3.49 16.88 5.57
CA SER A 34 3.96 16.31 6.83
C SER A 34 2.82 15.49 7.44
N GLN A 35 3.12 14.27 7.87
CA GLN A 35 2.17 13.38 8.50
C GLN A 35 2.78 12.76 9.76
N ALA A 36 2.08 12.92 10.87
CA ALA A 36 2.38 12.22 12.12
C ALA A 36 1.31 11.14 12.32
N GLU A 37 1.74 9.91 12.61
CA GLU A 37 0.84 8.78 12.83
C GLU A 37 1.26 7.99 14.06
N LEU A 38 0.30 7.75 14.94
CA LEU A 38 0.43 6.94 16.15
C LEU A 38 -0.30 5.62 15.91
N GLN A 39 0.42 4.50 16.02
CA GLN A 39 -0.12 3.16 15.80
C GLN A 39 0.00 2.34 17.08
N TYR A 40 -1.11 1.81 17.56
CA TYR A 40 -1.17 0.85 18.64
C TYR A 40 -1.54 -0.51 18.07
N LEU A 41 -0.72 -1.54 18.29
CA LEU A 41 -0.89 -2.88 17.76
C LEU A 41 -0.70 -3.88 18.90
N ARG A 42 -1.76 -4.62 19.22
CA ARG A 42 -1.75 -5.84 20.03
C ARG A 42 -2.24 -7.02 19.18
N ASP A 43 -2.04 -8.24 19.69
CA ASP A 43 -2.23 -9.51 18.96
C ASP A 43 -3.53 -9.61 18.13
N TYR A 44 -4.61 -8.95 18.57
CA TYR A 44 -5.93 -9.03 17.95
C TYR A 44 -6.58 -7.66 17.68
N VAL A 45 -5.90 -6.57 18.05
CA VAL A 45 -6.45 -5.22 17.94
C VAL A 45 -5.36 -4.27 17.47
N GLY A 46 -5.61 -3.61 16.35
CA GLY A 46 -4.83 -2.50 15.83
C GLY A 46 -5.65 -1.22 15.92
N PHE A 47 -5.04 -0.14 16.35
CA PHE A 47 -5.60 1.20 16.31
C PHE A 47 -4.53 2.12 15.72
N SER A 48 -4.92 3.01 14.84
CA SER A 48 -4.03 4.06 14.35
C SER A 48 -4.77 5.40 14.34
N ALA A 49 -4.08 6.43 14.79
CA ALA A 49 -4.54 7.79 14.71
C ALA A 49 -3.40 8.66 14.19
N GLY A 50 -3.66 9.45 13.16
CA GLY A 50 -2.66 10.32 12.57
C GLY A 50 -3.24 11.65 12.12
N ILE A 51 -2.39 12.66 12.05
CA ILE A 51 -2.71 13.96 11.50
C ILE A 51 -1.72 14.24 10.39
N GLY A 52 -2.24 14.51 9.20
CA GLY A 52 -1.48 14.93 8.03
C GLY A 52 -1.81 16.37 7.66
N LEU A 53 -0.83 17.09 7.14
CA LEU A 53 -1.02 18.38 6.48
C LEU A 53 -0.88 18.15 4.98
N LYS A 54 -1.93 18.51 4.24
CA LYS A 54 -1.92 18.49 2.78
C LYS A 54 -1.78 19.92 2.28
N ALA A 55 -0.72 20.23 1.55
CA ALA A 55 -0.60 21.52 0.89
C ALA A 55 -1.71 21.69 -0.17
N ASN A 56 -2.44 22.80 -0.09
CA ASN A 56 -3.46 23.19 -1.04
C ASN A 56 -3.15 24.60 -1.55
N SER A 57 -2.95 24.73 -2.85
CA SER A 57 -2.51 25.97 -3.49
C SER A 57 -3.49 27.15 -3.37
N ALA A 58 -4.75 26.92 -2.96
CA ALA A 58 -5.76 27.96 -2.81
C ALA A 58 -5.87 28.57 -1.40
N HIS A 59 -5.63 27.79 -0.34
CA HIS A 59 -5.83 28.22 1.06
C HIS A 59 -4.68 27.83 2.02
N GLY A 60 -3.54 27.35 1.50
CA GLY A 60 -2.35 27.05 2.29
C GLY A 60 -2.22 25.57 2.62
N PHE A 61 -2.63 25.17 3.83
CA PHE A 61 -2.51 23.78 4.31
C PHE A 61 -3.83 23.28 4.89
N ASP A 62 -4.32 22.16 4.35
CA ASP A 62 -5.51 21.48 4.86
C ASP A 62 -5.08 20.37 5.84
N PRO A 63 -5.40 20.47 7.14
CA PRO A 63 -5.16 19.42 8.10
C PRO A 63 -6.19 18.30 7.95
N ILE A 64 -5.70 17.08 7.82
CA ILE A 64 -6.49 15.86 7.69
C ILE A 64 -6.17 14.97 8.88
N ALA A 65 -7.17 14.72 9.72
CA ALA A 65 -7.10 13.67 10.74
C ALA A 65 -7.49 12.34 10.11
N ASN A 66 -6.72 11.29 10.39
CA ASN A 66 -7.03 9.92 9.99
C ASN A 66 -7.10 9.05 11.23
N ILE A 67 -8.15 8.25 11.35
CA ILE A 67 -8.39 7.34 12.46
C ILE A 67 -8.76 6.00 11.85
N SER A 68 -8.01 4.96 12.19
CA SER A 68 -8.33 3.59 11.80
C SER A 68 -8.30 2.65 12.99
N GLY A 69 -9.10 1.61 12.89
CA GLY A 69 -9.19 0.54 13.87
C GLY A 69 -9.33 -0.78 13.14
N VAL A 70 -8.66 -1.81 13.65
CA VAL A 70 -8.74 -3.18 13.19
C VAL A 70 -8.96 -4.05 14.41
N ILE A 71 -9.93 -4.94 14.32
CA ILE A 71 -10.17 -5.99 15.29
C ILE A 71 -10.20 -7.32 14.54
N GLY A 72 -9.57 -8.35 15.09
CA GLY A 72 -9.52 -9.63 14.41
C GLY A 72 -9.08 -10.77 15.30
N SER A 73 -9.12 -11.95 14.72
CA SER A 73 -8.52 -13.18 15.23
C SER A 73 -7.37 -13.59 14.32
N THR A 74 -6.82 -14.77 14.56
CA THR A 74 -5.79 -15.37 13.70
C THR A 74 -6.26 -15.62 12.27
N VAL A 75 -7.57 -15.78 12.05
CA VAL A 75 -8.14 -16.18 10.74
C VAL A 75 -8.95 -15.07 10.09
N VAL A 76 -9.59 -14.18 10.85
CA VAL A 76 -10.48 -13.14 10.32
C VAL A 76 -10.14 -11.81 10.94
N SER A 77 -10.02 -10.75 10.15
CA SER A 77 -9.92 -9.39 10.68
C SER A 77 -10.88 -8.44 9.98
N LEU A 78 -11.38 -7.49 10.73
CA LEU A 78 -12.30 -6.44 10.35
C LEU A 78 -11.64 -5.10 10.67
N GLY A 79 -11.61 -4.21 9.70
CA GLY A 79 -11.00 -2.90 9.82
C GLY A 79 -11.91 -1.80 9.32
N ALA A 80 -11.77 -0.62 9.90
CA ALA A 80 -12.34 0.61 9.39
C ALA A 80 -11.29 1.71 9.44
N ASP A 81 -11.35 2.61 8.46
CA ASP A 81 -10.49 3.78 8.34
C ASP A 81 -11.35 5.01 7.99
N LEU A 82 -11.10 6.09 8.69
CA LEU A 82 -11.84 7.34 8.65
C LEU A 82 -10.87 8.49 8.45
N GLY A 83 -11.07 9.28 7.39
CA GLY A 83 -10.33 10.52 7.15
C GLY A 83 -11.26 11.72 7.29
N ILE A 84 -10.93 12.63 8.19
CA ILE A 84 -11.70 13.84 8.49
C ILE A 84 -10.86 15.05 8.10
N ASP A 85 -11.43 15.90 7.26
CA ASP A 85 -10.85 17.21 6.97
C ASP A 85 -11.21 18.16 8.11
N ILE A 86 -10.20 18.65 8.85
CA ILE A 86 -10.41 19.44 10.06
C ILE A 86 -10.90 20.86 9.72
N THR A 87 -10.49 21.41 8.56
CA THR A 87 -10.87 22.76 8.12
C THR A 87 -12.35 22.81 7.79
N THR A 88 -12.84 21.83 7.04
CA THR A 88 -14.24 21.77 6.58
C THR A 88 -15.16 20.99 7.53
N ARG A 89 -14.58 20.26 8.49
CA ARG A 89 -15.27 19.31 9.39
C ARG A 89 -16.06 18.24 8.62
N THR A 90 -15.60 17.89 7.43
CA THR A 90 -16.24 16.89 6.57
C THR A 90 -15.53 15.54 6.64
N LEU A 91 -16.30 14.46 6.52
CA LEU A 91 -15.75 13.12 6.33
C LEU A 91 -15.26 13.01 4.89
N ASN A 92 -13.95 13.14 4.71
CA ASN A 92 -13.29 13.10 3.41
C ASN A 92 -13.11 11.67 2.93
N LYS A 93 -12.86 10.73 3.85
CA LYS A 93 -12.64 9.33 3.52
C LYS A 93 -13.33 8.41 4.51
N PHE A 94 -13.99 7.41 3.97
CA PHE A 94 -14.48 6.26 4.72
C PHE A 94 -14.05 5.00 3.98
N SER A 95 -13.34 4.12 4.69
CA SER A 95 -13.02 2.79 4.21
C SER A 95 -13.34 1.74 5.26
N ALA A 96 -13.80 0.58 4.81
CA ALA A 96 -14.00 -0.60 5.63
C ALA A 96 -13.32 -1.79 4.95
N GLY A 97 -12.83 -2.74 5.73
CA GLY A 97 -12.12 -3.91 5.23
C GLY A 97 -12.45 -5.15 6.04
N LEU A 98 -12.56 -6.27 5.35
CA LEU A 98 -12.56 -7.61 5.90
C LEU A 98 -11.35 -8.33 5.29
N SER A 99 -10.58 -9.05 6.09
CA SER A 99 -9.62 -10.00 5.57
C SER A 99 -9.76 -11.35 6.25
N LEU A 100 -9.52 -12.39 5.46
CA LEU A 100 -9.56 -13.79 5.83
C LEU A 100 -8.17 -14.35 5.54
N ASN A 101 -7.48 -14.79 6.58
CA ASN A 101 -6.17 -15.40 6.49
C ASN A 101 -6.28 -16.87 6.87
N SER A 102 -6.21 -17.75 5.87
CA SER A 102 -6.15 -19.19 6.06
C SER A 102 -4.78 -19.70 5.61
N ALA A 103 -4.35 -20.85 6.14
CA ALA A 103 -3.04 -21.45 5.84
C ALA A 103 -2.81 -21.71 4.33
N PHE A 104 -3.90 -21.89 3.57
CA PHE A 104 -3.86 -22.17 2.13
C PHE A 104 -4.35 -21.00 1.27
N LEU A 105 -5.00 -19.99 1.85
CA LEU A 105 -5.63 -18.92 1.08
C LEU A 105 -5.82 -17.68 1.93
N ILE A 106 -5.49 -16.52 1.36
CA ILE A 106 -5.72 -15.22 1.96
C ILE A 106 -6.70 -14.48 1.06
N ALA A 107 -7.89 -14.17 1.56
CA ALA A 107 -8.86 -13.34 0.87
C ALA A 107 -9.01 -12.02 1.60
N SER A 108 -9.28 -10.94 0.88
CA SER A 108 -9.68 -9.69 1.50
C SER A 108 -10.73 -8.99 0.66
N MET A 109 -11.60 -8.26 1.33
CA MET A 109 -12.60 -7.40 0.72
C MET A 109 -12.49 -6.05 1.39
N THR A 110 -12.37 -5.01 0.60
CA THR A 110 -12.22 -3.63 1.06
C THR A 110 -13.17 -2.76 0.30
N LEU A 111 -13.80 -1.86 1.03
CA LEU A 111 -14.67 -0.83 0.53
C LEU A 111 -14.01 0.50 0.87
N SER A 112 -13.82 1.36 -0.11
CA SER A 112 -13.05 2.60 0.03
C SER A 112 -13.74 3.75 -0.70
N ASP A 113 -13.20 4.95 -0.51
CA ASP A 113 -13.68 6.18 -1.15
C ASP A 113 -15.17 6.43 -0.88
N SER A 114 -15.58 6.36 0.39
CA SER A 114 -16.98 6.61 0.79
C SER A 114 -17.98 5.65 0.14
N CYS A 115 -17.63 4.36 0.12
CA CYS A 115 -18.41 3.29 -0.51
C CYS A 115 -18.42 3.32 -2.04
N ASP A 116 -17.59 4.14 -2.70
CA ASP A 116 -17.52 4.20 -4.16
C ASP A 116 -16.74 3.02 -4.77
N SER A 117 -15.67 2.57 -4.10
CA SER A 117 -14.76 1.56 -4.64
C SER A 117 -14.82 0.27 -3.82
N VAL A 118 -15.29 -0.81 -4.44
CA VAL A 118 -15.25 -2.17 -3.89
C VAL A 118 -14.03 -2.88 -4.45
N LYS A 119 -13.21 -3.47 -3.60
CA LYS A 119 -12.03 -4.23 -3.99
C LYS A 119 -12.01 -5.56 -3.25
N ALA A 120 -12.02 -6.65 -4.00
CA ALA A 120 -11.83 -8.00 -3.50
C ALA A 120 -10.49 -8.54 -4.00
N SER A 121 -9.73 -9.22 -3.15
CA SER A 121 -8.51 -9.90 -3.54
C SER A 121 -8.44 -11.29 -2.94
N VAL A 122 -7.79 -12.18 -3.67
CA VAL A 122 -7.54 -13.57 -3.29
C VAL A 122 -6.09 -13.88 -3.60
N TYR A 123 -5.39 -14.40 -2.62
CA TYR A 123 -3.98 -14.80 -2.70
C TYR A 123 -3.87 -16.26 -2.30
N HIS A 124 -3.28 -17.05 -3.18
CA HIS A 124 -3.11 -18.49 -3.00
C HIS A 124 -1.62 -18.84 -3.04
N PRO A 125 -1.00 -19.13 -1.88
CA PRO A 125 0.36 -19.66 -1.83
C PRO A 125 0.38 -21.11 -2.33
N LEU A 126 1.17 -21.38 -3.38
CA LEU A 126 1.30 -22.72 -3.97
C LEU A 126 2.39 -23.54 -3.28
N ASN A 127 3.55 -22.92 -3.01
CA ASN A 127 4.67 -23.63 -2.38
C ASN A 127 5.51 -22.67 -1.51
N PRO A 128 5.45 -22.81 -0.16
CA PRO A 128 6.22 -22.00 0.78
C PRO A 128 7.74 -21.97 0.55
N PRO A 129 8.45 -23.11 0.34
CA PRO A 129 9.90 -23.10 0.14
C PRO A 129 10.36 -22.40 -1.16
N THR A 130 9.54 -22.36 -2.21
CA THR A 130 9.86 -21.64 -3.46
C THR A 130 9.17 -20.27 -3.55
N MET A 131 8.52 -19.82 -2.47
CA MET A 131 7.71 -18.59 -2.38
C MET A 131 6.78 -18.35 -3.59
N THR A 132 6.29 -19.43 -4.20
CA THR A 132 5.41 -19.33 -5.37
C THR A 132 4.00 -19.05 -4.91
N ALA A 133 3.42 -18.00 -5.45
CA ALA A 133 2.03 -17.67 -5.17
C ALA A 133 1.40 -16.94 -6.33
N ILE A 134 0.10 -17.11 -6.45
CA ILE A 134 -0.73 -16.39 -7.39
C ILE A 134 -1.71 -15.51 -6.61
N ALA A 135 -2.04 -14.38 -7.21
CA ALA A 135 -2.97 -13.42 -6.66
C ALA A 135 -3.95 -12.98 -7.75
N ALA A 136 -5.20 -12.83 -7.38
CA ALA A 136 -6.20 -12.19 -8.20
C ALA A 136 -6.83 -11.06 -7.39
N GLU A 137 -7.08 -9.94 -8.04
CA GLU A 137 -7.72 -8.78 -7.42
C GLU A 137 -8.76 -8.22 -8.40
N LEU A 138 -9.97 -8.05 -7.90
CA LEU A 138 -11.09 -7.43 -8.59
C LEU A 138 -11.37 -6.10 -7.92
N LYS A 139 -11.32 -5.01 -8.67
CA LYS A 139 -11.71 -3.68 -8.22
C LYS A 139 -12.90 -3.22 -9.06
N HIS A 140 -14.03 -3.00 -8.43
CA HIS A 140 -15.22 -2.43 -9.03
C HIS A 140 -15.47 -1.03 -8.46
N ARG A 141 -15.68 -0.07 -9.35
CA ARG A 141 -16.00 1.31 -8.97
C ARG A 141 -17.43 1.63 -9.35
N ILE A 142 -18.26 1.89 -8.34
CA ILE A 142 -19.70 2.08 -8.48
C ILE A 142 -20.01 3.36 -9.26
N SER A 143 -19.33 4.48 -8.99
CA SER A 143 -19.62 5.76 -9.65
C SER A 143 -19.39 5.77 -11.16
N ARG A 144 -18.51 4.90 -11.67
CA ARG A 144 -18.17 4.83 -13.10
C ARG A 144 -18.59 3.53 -13.76
N ASP A 145 -19.24 2.65 -13.01
CA ASP A 145 -19.56 1.27 -13.38
C ASP A 145 -18.37 0.56 -14.08
N ALA A 146 -17.17 0.78 -13.52
CA ALA A 146 -15.92 0.35 -14.12
C ALA A 146 -15.31 -0.76 -13.29
N THR A 147 -15.01 -1.89 -13.94
CA THR A 147 -14.44 -3.07 -13.30
C THR A 147 -13.04 -3.32 -13.84
N THR A 148 -12.05 -3.18 -12.96
CA THR A 148 -10.66 -3.52 -13.24
C THR A 148 -10.34 -4.84 -12.57
N LEU A 149 -9.91 -5.82 -13.35
CA LEU A 149 -9.41 -7.07 -12.83
C LEU A 149 -7.88 -7.12 -12.97
N THR A 150 -7.21 -7.62 -11.95
CA THR A 150 -5.76 -7.69 -11.83
C THR A 150 -5.36 -9.10 -11.47
N PHE A 151 -4.42 -9.65 -12.24
CA PHE A 151 -3.78 -10.93 -11.93
C PHE A 151 -2.33 -10.69 -11.58
N GLY A 152 -1.83 -11.39 -10.57
CA GLY A 152 -0.46 -11.31 -10.12
C GLY A 152 0.12 -12.69 -9.85
N ALA A 153 1.42 -12.82 -10.05
CA ALA A 153 2.17 -13.99 -9.67
C ALA A 153 3.48 -13.55 -9.02
N GLN A 154 3.94 -14.35 -8.08
CA GLN A 154 5.28 -14.24 -7.52
C GLN A 154 5.97 -15.59 -7.54
N HIS A 155 7.27 -15.56 -7.74
CA HIS A 155 8.11 -16.75 -7.83
C HIS A 155 9.52 -16.40 -7.34
N ALA A 156 10.08 -17.20 -6.43
CA ALA A 156 11.49 -17.11 -6.11
C ALA A 156 12.30 -17.91 -7.13
N LEU A 157 13.01 -17.21 -8.01
CA LEU A 157 13.90 -17.83 -9.00
C LEU A 157 15.12 -18.46 -8.33
N LEU A 158 15.61 -17.81 -7.27
CA LEU A 158 16.77 -18.23 -6.49
C LEU A 158 16.47 -18.00 -5.01
N PRO A 159 17.18 -18.67 -4.08
CA PRO A 159 17.05 -18.43 -2.63
C PRO A 159 17.18 -16.95 -2.24
N TYR A 160 17.84 -16.14 -3.08
CA TYR A 160 18.12 -14.72 -2.88
C TYR A 160 17.44 -13.80 -3.90
N THR A 161 16.63 -14.33 -4.83
CA THR A 161 16.00 -13.53 -5.91
C THR A 161 14.51 -13.85 -6.02
N LEU A 162 13.68 -12.84 -5.75
CA LEU A 162 12.23 -12.90 -5.83
C LEU A 162 11.74 -12.05 -7.01
N VAL A 163 10.92 -12.65 -7.85
CA VAL A 163 10.22 -11.95 -8.94
C VAL A 163 8.74 -11.87 -8.62
N LYS A 164 8.16 -10.69 -8.86
CA LYS A 164 6.73 -10.45 -8.83
C LYS A 164 6.32 -9.83 -10.16
N ALA A 165 5.23 -10.30 -10.73
CA ALA A 165 4.63 -9.70 -11.90
C ALA A 165 3.14 -9.53 -11.63
N ARG A 166 2.56 -8.45 -12.15
CA ARG A 166 1.11 -8.25 -12.18
C ARG A 166 0.70 -7.64 -13.52
N MET A 167 -0.54 -7.92 -13.91
CA MET A 167 -1.17 -7.37 -15.08
C MET A 167 -2.63 -7.04 -14.77
N ASN A 168 -3.10 -5.93 -15.33
CA ASN A 168 -4.47 -5.45 -15.15
C ASN A 168 -5.21 -5.46 -16.50
N THR A 169 -6.54 -5.59 -16.47
CA THR A 169 -7.42 -5.47 -17.66
C THR A 169 -7.34 -4.10 -18.34
N ASP A 170 -6.82 -3.10 -17.64
CA ASP A 170 -6.59 -1.75 -18.16
C ASP A 170 -5.29 -1.64 -18.99
N GLY A 171 -4.59 -2.75 -19.25
CA GLY A 171 -3.37 -2.78 -20.05
C GLY A 171 -2.12 -2.38 -19.27
N LYS A 172 -2.23 -2.20 -17.95
CA LYS A 172 -1.09 -1.94 -17.08
C LYS A 172 -0.38 -3.24 -16.73
N VAL A 173 0.93 -3.28 -16.94
CA VAL A 173 1.81 -4.39 -16.55
C VAL A 173 2.86 -3.86 -15.60
N SER A 174 3.07 -4.53 -14.47
CA SER A 174 4.11 -4.16 -13.53
C SER A 174 4.92 -5.39 -13.13
N ALA A 175 6.23 -5.25 -13.05
CA ALA A 175 7.15 -6.28 -12.59
C ALA A 175 8.09 -5.73 -11.54
N VAL A 176 8.41 -6.53 -10.53
CA VAL A 176 9.36 -6.20 -9.48
C VAL A 176 10.32 -7.37 -9.31
N LEU A 177 11.61 -7.07 -9.44
CA LEU A 177 12.71 -7.97 -9.12
C LEU A 177 13.31 -7.51 -7.80
N ARG A 178 13.23 -8.35 -6.77
CA ARG A 178 13.89 -8.12 -5.49
C ARG A 178 15.03 -9.10 -5.34
N GLN A 179 16.22 -8.57 -5.08
CA GLN A 179 17.44 -9.33 -4.88
C GLN A 179 18.03 -9.03 -3.50
N GLU A 180 18.38 -10.09 -2.78
CA GLU A 180 19.11 -10.03 -1.54
C GLU A 180 20.62 -10.10 -1.83
N ILE A 181 21.35 -9.09 -1.36
CA ILE A 181 22.80 -8.96 -1.52
C ILE A 181 23.43 -9.05 -0.13
N TRP A 182 24.40 -9.96 0.03
CA TRP A 182 25.18 -10.16 1.25
C TRP A 182 24.34 -10.32 2.53
N GLN A 183 23.12 -10.89 2.44
CA GLN A 183 22.21 -11.17 3.58
C GLN A 183 21.83 -9.94 4.45
N ARG A 184 22.26 -8.74 4.09
CA ARG A 184 22.00 -7.48 4.80
C ARG A 184 21.38 -6.41 3.91
N PHE A 185 21.48 -6.54 2.60
CA PHE A 185 20.94 -5.56 1.66
C PHE A 185 19.84 -6.19 0.80
N TYR A 186 18.76 -5.45 0.61
CA TYR A 186 17.72 -5.76 -0.36
C TYR A 186 17.72 -4.68 -1.42
N VAL A 187 18.00 -5.06 -2.66
CA VAL A 187 17.82 -4.19 -3.81
C VAL A 187 16.54 -4.63 -4.51
N SER A 188 15.64 -3.70 -4.78
CA SER A 188 14.43 -3.98 -5.57
C SER A 188 14.34 -3.04 -6.76
N ILE A 189 14.22 -3.63 -7.93
CA ILE A 189 14.02 -2.95 -9.22
C ILE A 189 12.58 -3.19 -9.62
N ALA A 190 11.82 -2.12 -9.85
CA ALA A 190 10.43 -2.17 -10.28
C ALA A 190 10.31 -1.52 -11.66
N GLY A 191 9.51 -2.13 -12.53
CA GLY A 191 9.10 -1.57 -13.81
C GLY A 191 7.58 -1.58 -13.93
N GLU A 192 6.99 -0.49 -14.42
CA GLU A 192 5.58 -0.39 -14.77
C GLU A 192 5.45 0.15 -16.19
N LEU A 193 4.56 -0.46 -16.97
CA LEU A 193 4.31 -0.11 -18.36
C LEU A 193 2.82 -0.16 -18.65
N ASP A 194 2.28 0.90 -19.24
CA ASP A 194 0.90 0.97 -19.69
C ASP A 194 0.85 0.67 -21.20
N LEU A 195 0.52 -0.57 -21.57
CA LEU A 195 0.51 -1.02 -22.97
C LEU A 195 -0.64 -0.44 -23.80
N ARG A 196 -1.67 0.08 -23.16
CA ARG A 196 -2.84 0.69 -23.82
C ARG A 196 -2.61 2.14 -24.24
N ASP A 197 -1.59 2.79 -23.70
CA ASP A 197 -1.26 4.17 -24.03
C ASP A 197 -0.11 4.18 -25.05
N ASN A 198 -0.43 4.62 -26.27
CA ASN A 198 0.47 4.61 -27.44
C ASN A 198 1.74 5.48 -27.24
N ASN A 199 1.77 6.32 -26.19
CA ASN A 199 2.92 7.16 -25.84
C ASN A 199 3.40 6.91 -24.39
N SER A 200 3.05 5.76 -23.79
CA SER A 200 3.44 5.47 -22.41
C SER A 200 4.94 5.21 -22.29
N ILE A 201 5.62 6.07 -21.53
CA ILE A 201 7.00 5.87 -21.12
C ILE A 201 7.02 4.86 -19.96
N PRO A 202 7.83 3.78 -20.01
CA PRO A 202 7.97 2.84 -18.91
C PRO A 202 8.49 3.55 -17.67
N ARG A 203 7.82 3.35 -16.54
CA ARG A 203 8.25 3.85 -15.23
C ARG A 203 9.16 2.83 -14.59
N ILE A 204 10.37 3.24 -14.28
CA ILE A 204 11.35 2.38 -13.59
C ILE A 204 11.62 2.98 -12.21
N GLY A 205 11.47 2.17 -11.18
CA GLY A 205 11.78 2.51 -9.80
C GLY A 205 12.89 1.62 -9.26
N LEU A 206 13.82 2.21 -8.51
CA LEU A 206 14.85 1.47 -7.79
C LEU A 206 14.74 1.80 -6.31
N SER A 207 14.81 0.76 -5.47
CA SER A 207 14.78 0.91 -4.03
C SER A 207 15.83 0.01 -3.39
N MET A 208 16.41 0.49 -2.29
CA MET A 208 17.39 -0.23 -1.51
C MET A 208 16.98 -0.18 -0.04
N ALA A 209 16.98 -1.34 0.62
CA ALA A 209 16.69 -1.47 2.04
C ALA A 209 17.83 -2.22 2.73
N ILE A 210 18.15 -1.79 3.95
CA ILE A 210 19.19 -2.39 4.78
C ILE A 210 18.50 -3.13 5.92
N LYS A 211 18.87 -4.39 6.12
CA LYS A 211 18.46 -5.20 7.25
C LYS A 211 19.33 -4.77 8.44
N HIS A 212 18.70 -4.12 9.41
CA HIS A 212 19.34 -3.73 10.66
C HIS A 212 19.51 -4.97 11.56
#